data_AF-A0A8H4UWH6-F1
#
_entry.id   AF-A0A8H4UWH6-F1
#
_cell.length_a   1.000
_cell.length_b   1.000
_cell.length_c   1.000
_cell.angle_alpha   90.00
_cell.angle_beta   90.00
_cell.angle_gamma   90.00
#
_symmetry.space_group_name_H-M   'P 1'
#
loop_
_entity.id
_entity.type
_entity.pdbx_description
1 polymer ?
#
loop_
_entity_poly.entity_id
_entity_poly.type
_entity_poly.pdbx_seq_one_letter_code
_entity_poly.pdbx_strand_id
1 'polypeptide(L)'
;MSDGEETISNPPVAEAEDVEVPAESSGGQMSVNDALKGVLKIALIHDGLARGLREASKALDRRQAHMCVLNESCEEEAYKKLVVA
;
A
#
# COMPACT_ATOMS: atom_id res chain seq x y z
N MET A 1 -2.61 16.13 -66.93
CA MET A 1 -3.77 15.79 -66.09
C MET A 1 -3.22 15.07 -64.87
N SER A 2 -3.28 15.73 -63.68
CA SER A 2 -2.98 15.32 -62.27
C SER A 2 -1.78 14.41 -62.00
N ASP A 3 -0.75 14.72 -61.19
CA ASP A 3 -0.55 15.58 -60.00
C ASP A 3 -1.51 15.33 -58.82
N GLY A 4 -0.95 14.93 -57.66
CA GLY A 4 -1.64 14.74 -56.38
C GLY A 4 -1.02 13.70 -55.43
N GLU A 5 0.05 14.09 -54.73
CA GLU A 5 0.55 13.47 -53.50
C GLU A 5 -0.34 13.88 -52.33
N GLU A 6 -0.97 12.98 -51.56
CA GLU A 6 -1.40 13.24 -50.17
C GLU A 6 -1.53 11.95 -49.33
N THR A 7 -0.66 11.86 -48.33
CA THR A 7 -1.02 11.75 -46.90
C THR A 7 -1.62 10.43 -46.37
N ILE A 8 -0.74 9.67 -45.69
CA ILE A 8 -0.90 9.03 -44.37
C ILE A 8 -2.31 8.50 -44.05
N SER A 9 -2.44 7.18 -44.00
CA SER A 9 -3.53 6.52 -43.28
C SER A 9 -2.94 5.35 -42.49
N ASN A 10 -2.43 5.69 -41.30
CA ASN A 10 -2.05 4.76 -40.26
C ASN A 10 -3.30 3.91 -39.88
N PRO A 11 -3.20 2.57 -39.77
CA PRO A 11 -4.33 1.71 -39.43
C PRO A 11 -4.94 2.06 -38.07
N PRO A 12 -6.24 1.77 -37.86
CA PRO A 12 -6.98 2.24 -36.69
C PRO A 12 -6.39 1.66 -35.41
N VAL A 13 -6.03 2.57 -34.50
CA VAL A 13 -5.62 2.25 -33.14
C VAL A 13 -6.77 1.53 -32.47
N ALA A 14 -6.48 0.31 -32.05
CA ALA A 14 -7.35 -0.54 -31.27
C ALA A 14 -7.92 0.22 -30.08
N GLU A 15 -9.21 0.00 -29.90
CA GLU A 15 -10.07 0.33 -28.78
C GLU A 15 -9.28 0.44 -27.46
N ALA A 16 -9.26 1.65 -26.92
CA ALA A 16 -8.93 1.86 -25.52
C ALA A 16 -10.04 1.20 -24.71
N GLU A 17 -9.78 -0.05 -24.30
CA GLU A 17 -10.52 -0.70 -23.24
C GLU A 17 -10.35 0.14 -21.99
N ASP A 18 -11.37 0.95 -21.70
CA ASP A 18 -11.54 1.69 -20.47
C ASP A 18 -11.48 0.68 -19.31
N VAL A 19 -10.30 0.56 -18.68
CA VAL A 19 -10.17 -0.17 -17.42
C VAL A 19 -10.90 0.66 -16.38
N GLU A 20 -12.20 0.38 -16.24
CA GLU A 20 -13.00 0.79 -15.10
C GLU A 20 -12.36 0.20 -13.84
N VAL A 21 -11.48 0.98 -13.21
CA VAL A 21 -11.11 0.77 -11.81
C VAL A 21 -12.34 1.20 -11.02
N PRO A 22 -13.09 0.29 -10.37
CA PRO A 22 -14.15 0.73 -9.48
C PRO A 22 -13.48 1.48 -8.34
N ALA A 23 -13.59 2.81 -8.39
CA ALA A 23 -13.37 3.68 -7.26
C ALA A 23 -14.49 3.37 -6.25
N GLU A 24 -14.33 2.29 -5.47
CA GLU A 24 -15.11 2.09 -4.27
C GLU A 24 -14.64 3.08 -3.20
N SER A 25 -14.93 4.36 -3.41
CA SER A 25 -15.00 5.33 -2.33
C SER A 25 -16.31 5.10 -1.57
N SER A 26 -16.45 3.94 -0.93
CA SER A 26 -17.47 3.74 0.10
C SER A 26 -16.94 4.39 1.38
N GLY A 27 -17.19 5.69 1.49
CA GLY A 27 -16.97 6.48 2.70
C GLY A 27 -17.93 6.09 3.83
N GLY A 28 -18.00 4.80 4.16
CA GLY A 28 -18.40 4.37 5.49
C GLY A 28 -17.34 4.87 6.46
N GLN A 29 -17.75 5.31 7.66
CA GLN A 29 -16.81 5.54 8.75
C GLN A 29 -15.94 4.29 8.91
N MET A 30 -14.71 4.34 8.41
CA MET A 30 -13.80 3.22 8.55
C MET A 30 -13.54 3.03 10.04
N SER A 31 -13.86 1.84 10.55
CA SER A 31 -13.45 1.47 11.90
C SER A 31 -11.91 1.50 11.95
N VAL A 32 -11.33 1.89 13.09
CA VAL A 32 -9.87 1.95 13.24
C VAL A 32 -9.22 0.61 12.86
N ASN A 33 -9.88 -0.50 13.23
CA ASN A 33 -9.39 -1.83 12.93
C ASN A 33 -9.40 -2.17 11.43
N ASP A 34 -10.39 -1.69 10.68
CA ASP A 34 -10.46 -1.96 9.24
C ASP A 34 -9.46 -1.09 8.46
N ALA A 35 -9.25 0.15 8.91
CA ALA A 35 -8.18 0.99 8.41
C ALA A 35 -6.79 0.36 8.65
N LEU A 36 -6.54 -0.15 9.86
CA LEU A 36 -5.28 -0.84 10.18
C LEU A 36 -5.05 -2.07 9.29
N LYS A 37 -6.08 -2.90 9.08
CA LYS A 37 -5.98 -4.06 8.15
C LYS A 37 -5.62 -3.61 6.73
N GLY A 38 -6.22 -2.52 6.24
CA GLY A 38 -5.91 -1.96 4.92
C GLY A 38 -4.45 -1.51 4.81
N VAL A 39 -3.98 -0.72 5.77
CA VAL A 39 -2.60 -0.20 5.80
C VAL A 39 -1.58 -1.34 5.89
N LEU A 40 -1.84 -2.37 6.71
CA LEU A 40 -0.93 -3.51 6.83
C LEU A 40 -0.84 -4.32 5.53
N LYS A 41 -1.94 -4.48 4.79
CA LYS A 41 -1.93 -5.13 3.46
C LYS A 41 -1.09 -4.34 2.46
N ILE A 42 -1.24 -3.02 2.43
CA ILE A 42 -0.46 -2.14 1.54
C ILE A 42 1.03 -2.18 1.92
N ALA A 43 1.35 -2.15 3.22
CA ALA A 43 2.73 -2.24 3.70
C ALA A 43 3.40 -3.57 3.31
N LEU A 44 2.65 -4.68 3.26
CA LEU A 44 3.14 -5.96 2.78
C LEU A 44 3.46 -5.95 1.28
N ILE A 45 2.63 -5.29 0.45
CA ILE A 45 2.87 -5.18 -1.00
C ILE A 45 4.16 -4.42 -1.29
N HIS A 46 4.50 -3.42 -0.47
CA HIS A 46 5.70 -2.60 -0.62
C HIS A 46 6.91 -3.11 0.17
N ASP A 47 6.86 -4.32 0.73
CA ASP A 47 7.91 -4.90 1.58
C ASP A 47 8.37 -3.97 2.74
N GLY A 48 7.47 -3.10 3.21
CA GLY A 48 7.75 -2.07 4.21
C GLY A 48 7.44 -2.49 5.65
N LEU A 49 7.04 -3.74 5.86
CA LEU A 49 6.59 -4.25 7.16
C LEU A 49 7.65 -5.15 7.80
N ALA A 50 8.24 -4.68 8.90
CA ALA A 50 9.11 -5.49 9.76
C ALA A 50 8.28 -6.50 10.55
N ARG A 51 8.68 -7.78 10.53
CA ARG A 51 7.91 -8.85 11.18
C ARG A 51 8.68 -9.49 12.33
N GLY A 52 8.04 -9.52 13.50
CA GLY A 52 8.62 -10.04 14.73
C GLY A 52 9.44 -9.01 15.50
N LEU A 53 9.70 -9.33 16.77
CA LEU A 53 10.27 -8.39 17.75
C LEU A 53 11.68 -7.89 17.39
N ARG A 54 12.54 -8.76 16.86
CA ARG A 54 13.92 -8.42 16.52
C ARG A 54 14.01 -7.41 15.37
N GLU A 55 13.18 -7.57 14.36
CA GLU A 55 13.15 -6.66 13.22
C GLU A 55 12.46 -5.35 13.62
N ALA A 56 11.38 -5.44 14.39
CA ALA A 56 10.67 -4.28 14.91
C ALA A 56 11.58 -3.40 15.79
N SER A 57 12.34 -3.99 16.72
CA SER A 57 13.27 -3.24 17.57
C SER A 57 14.35 -2.55 16.73
N LYS A 58 14.89 -3.22 15.72
CA LYS A 58 15.89 -2.65 14.81
C LYS A 58 15.33 -1.49 13.96
N ALA A 59 14.07 -1.57 13.53
CA ALA A 59 13.40 -0.51 12.78
C ALA A 59 13.09 0.70 13.68
N LEU A 60 12.72 0.45 14.94
CA LEU A 60 12.53 1.47 15.98
C LEU A 60 13.86 2.18 16.30
N ASP A 61 14.94 1.43 16.53
CA ASP A 61 16.27 1.98 16.83
C ASP A 61 16.79 2.88 15.69
N ARG A 62 16.51 2.49 14.45
CA ARG A 62 16.88 3.25 13.25
C ARG A 62 15.94 4.42 12.95
N ARG A 63 14.88 4.62 13.74
CA ARG A 63 13.83 5.62 13.53
C ARG A 63 13.18 5.53 12.14
N GLN A 64 13.13 4.33 11.57
CA GLN A 64 12.50 4.05 10.28
C GLN A 64 11.03 3.65 10.44
N ALA A 65 10.64 3.16 11.61
CA ALA A 65 9.26 2.78 11.89
C ALA A 65 8.36 4.01 12.08
N HIS A 66 7.29 4.09 11.29
CA HIS A 66 6.24 5.12 11.44
C HIS A 66 5.16 4.71 12.44
N MET A 67 4.91 3.41 12.59
CA MET A 67 3.89 2.83 13.46
C MET A 67 4.34 1.43 13.91
N CYS A 68 3.94 1.02 15.11
CA CYS A 68 4.17 -0.34 15.62
C CYS A 68 2.88 -0.91 16.20
N VAL A 69 2.71 -2.23 16.07
CA VAL A 69 1.56 -2.96 16.60
C VAL A 69 2.10 -4.10 17.46
N LEU A 70 1.64 -4.15 18.71
CA LEU A 70 1.95 -5.23 19.65
C LEU A 70 0.65 -5.91 20.07
N ASN A 71 0.67 -7.24 20.20
CA ASN A 71 -0.47 -7.97 20.75
C ASN A 71 -0.53 -7.78 22.28
N GLU A 72 -1.71 -7.51 22.80
CA GLU A 72 -1.96 -7.40 24.24
C GLU A 72 -1.59 -8.69 25.00
N SER A 73 -1.71 -9.85 24.34
CA SER A 73 -1.37 -11.15 24.90
C SER A 73 0.14 -11.42 25.07
N CYS A 74 1.03 -10.47 24.76
CA CYS A 74 2.46 -10.64 25.06
C CYS A 74 2.72 -10.65 26.58
N GLU A 75 3.25 -11.75 27.11
CA GLU A 75 3.46 -11.93 28.56
C GLU A 75 4.75 -11.28 29.07
N GLU A 76 5.78 -11.18 28.24
CA GLU A 76 7.05 -10.57 28.64
C GLU A 76 6.95 -9.03 28.74
N GLU A 77 7.06 -8.52 29.97
CA GLU A 77 7.01 -7.07 30.26
C GLU A 77 8.10 -6.27 29.56
N ALA A 78 9.26 -6.88 29.30
CA ALA A 78 10.35 -6.23 28.58
C ALA A 78 9.91 -5.78 27.19
N TYR A 79 9.13 -6.59 26.46
CA TYR A 79 8.64 -6.22 25.13
C TYR A 79 7.56 -5.15 25.18
N LYS A 80 6.71 -5.17 26.19
CA LYS A 80 5.72 -4.10 26.41
C LYS A 80 6.41 -2.75 26.65
N LYS A 81 7.45 -2.74 27.50
CA LYS A 81 8.24 -1.54 27.79
C LYS A 81 8.97 -1.02 26.55
N LEU A 82 9.51 -1.90 25.71
CA LEU A 82 10.24 -1.50 24.49
C LEU A 82 9.35 -0.80 23.46
N VAL A 83 8.07 -1.13 23.36
CA VAL A 83 7.16 -0.58 22.34
C VAL A 83 6.38 0.64 22.83
N VAL A 84 6.15 0.77 24.14
CA VAL A 84 5.37 1.86 24.75
C VAL A 84 6.24 3.03 25.25
N ALA A 85 7.58 2.85 25.28
CA ALA A 85 8.53 3.85 25.77
C ALA A 85 8.49 5.19 25.04
#